data_AF-A0A6G0XS98-F1
#
_entry.id   AF-A0A6G0XS98-F1
#
_cell.length_a   1.000
_cell.length_b   1.000
_cell.length_c   1.000
_cell.angle_alpha   90.00
_cell.angle_beta   90.00
_cell.angle_gamma   90.00
#
_symmetry.space_group_name_H-M   'P 1'
#
loop_
_entity.id
_entity.type
_entity.pdbx_description
1 polymer ?
#
loop_
_entity_poly.entity_id
_entity_poly.type
_entity_poly.pdbx_seq_one_letter_code
_entity_poly.pdbx_strand_id
1 'polypeptide(L)'
;MSQRPTKRTEIEEIDLNEASAEVQPLAPNGPASESTSGPKGGKAVGDIMTKFICLIFLIVATLGLHEVRFWHVLLYASHANRPMVNLGIFFCTVVVLIGSYMEYYRSLYLGEKLEYKKAQTSTHAILASMCLAGIAFTIGLWPVWHWLTIPILFMWVWGMIVPLVVLLPALAQKVVFAGVYLYFMHSYLSTFMV
;
A
#
# COMPACT_ATOMS: atom_id res chain seq x y z
N MET A 1 67.28 -38.84 3.86
CA MET A 1 66.99 -37.39 3.95
C MET A 1 65.47 -37.25 3.81
N SER A 2 64.72 -37.30 4.91
CA SER A 2 64.35 -36.18 5.78
C SER A 2 63.74 -35.01 4.99
N GLN A 3 62.40 -34.89 5.06
CA GLN A 3 61.69 -33.67 5.44
C GLN A 3 60.17 -33.97 5.56
N ARG A 4 59.66 -34.02 6.80
CA ARG A 4 58.41 -33.30 7.16
C ARG A 4 58.83 -31.82 7.31
N PRO A 5 57.98 -30.81 7.04
CA PRO A 5 56.64 -30.65 7.62
C PRO A 5 55.66 -30.08 6.55
N THR A 6 54.41 -29.69 6.72
CA THR A 6 53.69 -29.07 7.83
C THR A 6 52.20 -29.24 7.51
N LYS A 7 51.42 -29.62 8.52
CA LYS A 7 49.95 -29.64 8.50
C LYS A 7 49.46 -28.22 8.16
N ARG A 8 49.00 -28.00 6.91
CA ARG A 8 48.35 -26.75 6.52
C ARG A 8 46.90 -26.85 7.00
N THR A 9 46.56 -25.94 7.89
CA THR A 9 45.21 -25.65 8.36
C THR A 9 44.27 -25.57 7.17
N GLU A 10 43.34 -26.51 7.05
CA GLU A 10 42.17 -26.39 6.21
C GLU A 10 41.39 -25.21 6.77
N ILE A 11 41.46 -24.09 6.07
CA ILE A 11 40.47 -23.03 6.22
C ILE A 11 39.22 -23.65 5.62
N GLU A 12 38.31 -24.05 6.48
CA GLU A 12 36.93 -24.35 6.11
C GLU A 12 36.40 -23.08 5.46
N GLU A 13 36.44 -23.07 4.13
CA GLU A 13 35.83 -22.06 3.28
C GLU A 13 34.34 -22.16 3.58
N ILE A 14 33.84 -21.23 4.41
CA ILE A 14 32.43 -21.11 4.72
C ILE A 14 31.74 -20.81 3.40
N ASP A 15 31.15 -21.84 2.83
CA ASP A 15 30.25 -21.78 1.68
C ASP A 15 29.04 -20.92 2.10
N LEU A 16 29.12 -19.63 1.80
CA LEU A 16 28.11 -18.62 2.10
C LEU A 16 26.87 -18.74 1.21
N ASN A 17 26.66 -19.87 0.54
CA ASN A 17 25.58 -20.03 -0.44
C ASN A 17 24.42 -20.94 0.00
N GLU A 18 24.43 -21.48 1.22
CA GLU A 18 23.30 -22.24 1.78
C GLU A 18 22.79 -21.64 3.11
N ALA A 19 22.34 -20.39 3.07
CA ALA A 19 21.44 -19.87 4.10
C ALA A 19 20.50 -18.82 3.51
N SER A 20 19.72 -19.23 2.50
CA SER A 20 18.38 -18.66 2.36
C SER A 20 17.60 -19.10 3.59
N ALA A 21 17.78 -18.35 4.69
CA ALA A 21 16.97 -18.45 5.89
C ALA A 21 15.56 -18.01 5.49
N GLU A 22 14.82 -18.96 4.93
CA GLU A 22 13.38 -18.97 4.90
C GLU A 22 12.94 -18.84 6.35
N VAL A 23 12.55 -17.61 6.73
CA VAL A 23 12.02 -17.31 8.05
C VAL A 23 10.70 -18.06 8.15
N GLN A 24 10.79 -19.29 8.68
CA GLN A 24 9.65 -20.07 9.12
C GLN A 24 8.84 -19.18 10.08
N PRO A 25 7.54 -18.93 9.84
CA PRO A 25 6.71 -18.33 10.86
C PRO A 25 6.72 -19.24 12.07
N LEU A 26 7.04 -18.65 13.22
CA LEU A 26 7.19 -19.28 14.52
C LEU A 26 5.85 -19.87 15.02
N ALA A 27 5.41 -20.97 14.42
CA ALA A 27 4.30 -21.79 14.90
C ALA A 27 4.89 -23.09 15.47
N PRO A 28 4.61 -23.45 16.73
CA PRO A 28 5.15 -24.67 17.32
C PRO A 28 4.58 -25.88 16.58
N ASN A 29 5.48 -26.73 16.06
CA ASN A 29 5.14 -28.06 15.56
C ASN A 29 4.57 -28.92 16.70
N GLY A 30 3.24 -29.05 16.74
CA GLY A 30 2.55 -30.16 17.40
C GLY A 30 2.20 -31.24 16.38
N PRO A 31 2.16 -32.53 16.76
CA PRO A 31 2.07 -33.63 15.81
C PRO A 31 0.70 -33.68 15.14
N ALA A 32 0.70 -34.30 13.96
CA ALA A 32 -0.44 -34.62 13.11
C ALA A 32 -1.77 -34.80 13.88
N SER A 33 -2.77 -33.99 13.51
CA SER A 33 -4.17 -34.32 13.69
C SER A 33 -4.82 -34.36 12.31
N GLU A 34 -5.14 -35.58 11.91
CA GLU A 34 -6.06 -35.90 10.83
C GLU A 34 -7.39 -35.16 11.02
N SER A 35 -7.99 -34.80 9.89
CA SER A 35 -9.43 -34.60 9.70
C SER A 35 -10.18 -33.81 10.78
N THR A 36 -10.38 -32.52 10.55
CA THR A 36 -11.68 -31.92 10.91
C THR A 36 -12.07 -30.87 9.88
N SER A 37 -13.03 -31.23 9.04
CA SER A 37 -13.87 -30.31 8.29
C SER A 37 -14.56 -29.34 9.25
N GLY A 38 -13.91 -28.21 9.53
CA GLY A 38 -14.53 -27.08 10.23
C GLY A 38 -15.67 -26.48 9.41
N PRO A 39 -16.72 -25.95 10.05
CA PRO A 39 -17.93 -25.54 9.35
C PRO A 39 -17.60 -24.39 8.40
N LYS A 40 -17.82 -24.60 7.09
CA LYS A 40 -17.73 -23.58 6.03
C LYS A 40 -18.49 -22.29 6.37
N GLY A 41 -19.48 -22.37 7.27
CA GLY A 41 -20.23 -21.23 7.81
C GLY A 41 -19.40 -20.22 8.62
N GLY A 42 -18.39 -20.65 9.38
CA GLY A 42 -17.61 -19.73 10.23
C GLY A 42 -16.72 -18.77 9.44
N LYS A 43 -16.11 -19.25 8.34
CA LYS A 43 -15.28 -18.44 7.44
C LYS A 43 -16.13 -17.44 6.63
N ALA A 44 -17.27 -17.89 6.11
CA ALA A 44 -18.19 -17.02 5.37
C ALA A 44 -18.78 -15.92 6.26
N VAL A 45 -19.16 -16.23 7.49
CA VAL A 45 -19.68 -15.24 8.45
C VAL A 45 -18.59 -14.23 8.85
N GLY A 46 -17.35 -14.68 9.05
CA GLY A 46 -16.21 -13.79 9.32
C GLY A 46 -15.93 -12.81 8.17
N ASP A 47 -15.95 -13.31 6.92
CA ASP A 47 -15.76 -12.46 5.74
C ASP A 47 -16.89 -11.44 5.56
N ILE A 48 -18.14 -11.86 5.79
CA ILE A 48 -19.31 -10.97 5.72
C ILE A 48 -19.24 -9.91 6.82
N MET A 49 -18.94 -10.30 8.06
CA MET A 49 -18.81 -9.37 9.18
C MET A 49 -17.70 -8.35 8.93
N THR A 50 -16.56 -8.79 8.38
CA THR A 50 -15.45 -7.90 8.01
C THR A 50 -15.88 -6.89 6.95
N LYS A 51 -16.60 -7.33 5.91
CA LYS A 51 -17.15 -6.42 4.88
C LYS A 51 -18.14 -5.42 5.46
N PHE A 52 -19.02 -5.82 6.37
CA PHE A 52 -19.94 -4.92 7.04
C PHE A 52 -19.21 -3.87 7.89
N ILE A 53 -18.20 -4.29 8.65
CA ILE A 53 -17.37 -3.38 9.45
C ILE A 53 -16.64 -2.38 8.53
N CYS A 54 -16.02 -2.85 7.45
CA CYS A 54 -15.39 -2.00 6.45
C CYS A 54 -16.37 -1.00 5.83
N LEU A 55 -17.61 -1.43 5.55
CA LEU A 55 -18.64 -0.57 4.98
C LEU A 55 -19.05 0.54 5.98
N ILE A 56 -19.22 0.20 7.26
CA ILE A 56 -19.49 1.19 8.31
C ILE A 56 -18.35 2.20 8.41
N PHE A 57 -17.09 1.74 8.45
CA PHE A 57 -15.93 2.63 8.46
C PHE A 57 -15.88 3.53 7.23
N LEU A 58 -16.19 3.00 6.04
CA LEU A 58 -16.22 3.76 4.80
C LEU A 58 -17.31 4.85 4.83
N ILE A 59 -18.51 4.54 5.34
CA ILE A 59 -19.58 5.54 5.48
C ILE A 59 -19.17 6.63 6.45
N VAL A 60 -18.68 6.26 7.65
CA VAL A 60 -18.27 7.22 8.68
C VAL A 60 -17.13 8.11 8.17
N ALA A 61 -16.13 7.52 7.50
CA ALA A 61 -15.05 8.28 6.90
C ALA A 61 -15.57 9.22 5.80
N THR A 62 -16.44 8.74 4.92
CA THR A 62 -17.03 9.58 3.86
C THR A 62 -17.79 10.78 4.44
N LEU A 63 -18.57 10.57 5.50
CA LEU A 63 -19.27 11.64 6.20
C LEU A 63 -18.30 12.63 6.85
N GLY A 64 -17.27 12.15 7.55
CA GLY A 64 -16.26 13.01 8.17
C GLY A 64 -15.46 13.82 7.14
N LEU A 65 -15.07 13.21 6.02
CA LEU A 65 -14.39 13.89 4.92
C LEU A 65 -15.29 14.91 4.22
N HIS A 66 -16.59 14.64 4.14
CA HIS A 66 -17.57 15.56 3.57
C HIS A 66 -17.77 16.79 4.47
N GLU A 67 -17.90 16.59 5.78
CA GLU A 67 -18.04 17.68 6.78
C GLU A 67 -16.84 18.62 6.73
N VAL A 68 -15.63 18.06 6.66
CA VAL A 68 -14.38 18.82 6.59
C VAL A 68 -14.13 19.38 5.17
N ARG A 69 -15.04 19.11 4.22
CA ARG A 69 -14.94 19.50 2.81
C ARG A 69 -13.57 19.17 2.22
N PHE A 70 -13.04 18.00 2.57
CA PHE A 70 -11.65 17.62 2.31
C PHE A 70 -11.23 17.85 0.86
N TRP A 71 -12.06 17.43 -0.10
CA TRP A 71 -11.82 17.61 -1.54
C TRP A 71 -11.75 19.08 -1.95
N HIS A 72 -12.65 19.91 -1.41
CA HIS A 72 -12.67 21.33 -1.69
C HIS A 72 -11.46 22.03 -1.09
N VAL A 73 -11.05 21.66 0.13
CA VAL A 73 -9.84 22.22 0.75
C VAL A 73 -8.58 21.77 0.02
N LEU A 74 -8.50 20.48 -0.33
CA LEU A 74 -7.35 19.91 -1.03
C LEU A 74 -7.12 20.57 -2.41
N LEU A 75 -8.20 20.84 -3.16
CA LEU A 75 -8.13 21.42 -4.50
C LEU A 75 -8.16 22.96 -4.50
N TYR A 76 -8.98 23.60 -3.64
CA TYR A 76 -9.28 25.03 -3.72
C TYR A 76 -8.79 25.88 -2.54
N ALA A 77 -8.19 25.33 -1.49
CA ALA A 77 -7.73 26.16 -0.37
C ALA A 77 -6.58 27.10 -0.77
N SER A 78 -6.90 28.39 -0.95
CA SER A 78 -5.91 29.45 -1.21
C SER A 78 -4.91 29.66 -0.06
N HIS A 79 -5.25 29.22 1.15
CA HIS A 79 -4.40 29.31 2.35
C HIS A 79 -3.43 28.15 2.51
N ALA A 80 -3.51 27.11 1.67
CA ALA A 80 -2.58 25.99 1.69
C ALA A 80 -1.28 26.35 0.96
N ASN A 81 -0.16 25.74 1.39
CA ASN A 81 1.11 25.88 0.70
C ASN A 81 1.08 25.09 -0.62
N ARG A 82 0.57 25.73 -1.68
CA ARG A 82 0.35 25.15 -3.01
C ARG A 82 1.53 24.34 -3.57
N PRO A 83 2.80 24.78 -3.52
CA PRO A 83 3.90 23.97 -4.04
C PRO A 83 4.06 22.63 -3.30
N MET A 84 3.83 22.58 -1.99
CA MET A 84 3.91 21.33 -1.22
C MET A 84 2.72 20.40 -1.48
N VAL A 85 1.51 20.95 -1.63
CA VAL A 85 0.34 20.16 -2.04
C VAL A 85 0.54 19.60 -3.45
N ASN A 86 1.04 20.40 -4.38
CA ASN A 86 1.34 19.97 -5.75
C ASN A 86 2.42 18.87 -5.78
N LEU A 87 3.43 18.98 -4.91
CA LEU A 87 4.45 17.94 -4.75
C LEU A 87 3.83 16.62 -4.22
N GLY A 88 2.90 16.71 -3.26
CA GLY A 88 2.14 15.55 -2.78
C GLY A 88 1.30 14.90 -3.88
N ILE A 89 0.64 15.71 -4.71
CA ILE A 89 -0.12 15.24 -5.87
C ILE A 89 0.81 14.59 -6.89
N PHE A 90 1.96 15.18 -7.17
CA PHE A 90 2.98 14.60 -8.05
C PHE A 90 3.47 13.24 -7.55
N PHE A 91 3.77 13.08 -6.27
CA PHE A 91 4.13 11.76 -5.75
C PHE A 91 2.97 10.76 -5.82
N CYS A 92 1.72 11.22 -5.64
CA CYS A 92 0.54 10.37 -5.82
C CYS A 92 0.39 9.92 -7.29
N THR A 93 0.67 10.79 -8.27
CA THR A 93 0.66 10.39 -9.70
C THR A 93 1.74 9.36 -9.99
N VAL A 94 2.94 9.53 -9.42
CA VAL A 94 4.03 8.56 -9.53
C VAL A 94 3.62 7.21 -8.94
N VAL A 95 2.95 7.19 -7.78
CA VAL A 95 2.40 5.95 -7.19
C VAL A 95 1.43 5.26 -8.16
N VAL A 96 0.49 6.02 -8.74
CA VAL A 96 -0.50 5.47 -9.68
C VAL A 96 0.18 5.00 -10.97
N LEU A 97 1.19 5.70 -11.47
CA LEU A 97 1.96 5.30 -12.64
C LEU A 97 2.77 4.03 -12.39
N ILE A 98 3.46 3.92 -11.26
CA ILE A 98 4.22 2.71 -10.92
C ILE A 98 3.26 1.54 -10.66
N GLY A 99 2.14 1.78 -9.97
CA GLY A 99 1.11 0.77 -9.72
C GLY A 99 0.47 0.26 -11.01
N SER A 100 0.06 1.16 -11.90
CA SER A 100 -0.49 0.79 -13.20
C SER A 100 0.55 0.15 -14.12
N TYR A 101 1.82 0.57 -14.08
CA TYR A 101 2.92 -0.09 -14.78
C TYR A 101 3.10 -1.53 -14.28
N MET A 102 3.11 -1.74 -12.96
CA MET A 102 3.21 -3.09 -12.39
C MET A 102 2.02 -3.96 -12.79
N GLU A 103 0.80 -3.43 -12.79
CA GLU A 103 -0.37 -4.19 -13.22
C GLU A 103 -0.35 -4.48 -14.73
N TYR A 104 -0.09 -3.49 -15.56
CA TYR A 104 -0.14 -3.64 -17.02
C TYR A 104 1.04 -4.47 -17.55
N TYR A 105 2.26 -4.14 -17.17
CA TYR A 105 3.45 -4.84 -17.64
C TYR A 105 3.52 -6.26 -17.09
N ARG A 106 3.13 -6.48 -15.84
CA ARG A 106 3.35 -7.76 -15.17
C ARG A 106 2.15 -8.70 -15.24
N SER A 107 0.93 -8.17 -15.11
CA SER A 107 -0.29 -8.99 -15.20
C SER A 107 -0.77 -9.19 -16.64
N LEU A 108 -0.47 -8.28 -17.57
CA LEU A 108 -0.98 -8.36 -18.95
C LEU A 108 0.08 -8.89 -19.92
N TYR A 109 1.35 -8.52 -19.76
CA TYR A 109 2.43 -8.95 -20.66
C TYR A 109 3.11 -10.26 -20.24
N LEU A 110 3.27 -10.53 -18.94
CA LEU A 110 3.93 -11.76 -18.46
C LEU A 110 2.95 -12.86 -18.03
N GLY A 111 1.68 -12.54 -17.76
CA GLY A 111 0.69 -13.51 -17.27
C GLY A 111 1.04 -14.18 -15.93
N GLU A 112 2.14 -13.77 -15.28
CA GLU A 112 2.61 -14.31 -14.00
C GLU A 112 1.79 -13.71 -12.86
N LYS A 113 1.37 -14.54 -11.89
CA LYS A 113 0.88 -14.06 -10.60
C LYS A 113 2.03 -13.30 -9.91
N LEU A 114 1.77 -12.08 -9.44
CA LEU A 114 2.73 -11.20 -8.77
C LEU A 114 3.44 -11.92 -7.60
N GLU A 115 4.60 -12.54 -7.86
CA GLU A 115 5.48 -13.03 -6.81
C GLU A 115 6.27 -11.87 -6.21
N TYR A 116 6.17 -11.73 -4.89
CA TYR A 116 6.76 -10.63 -4.13
C TYR A 116 8.28 -10.54 -4.34
N LYS A 117 8.98 -11.68 -4.49
CA LYS A 117 10.45 -11.76 -4.70
C LYS A 117 10.96 -10.95 -5.89
N LYS A 118 10.22 -10.92 -7.00
CA LYS A 118 10.63 -10.23 -8.23
C LYS A 118 10.15 -8.76 -8.22
N ALA A 119 9.29 -8.37 -7.28
CA ALA A 119 8.59 -7.08 -7.25
C ALA A 119 9.04 -6.13 -6.11
N GLN A 120 9.94 -6.58 -5.23
CA GLN A 120 10.33 -5.84 -4.02
C GLN A 120 10.71 -4.39 -4.30
N THR A 121 11.59 -4.14 -5.27
CA THR A 121 12.06 -2.78 -5.59
C THR A 121 10.92 -1.85 -6.00
N SER A 122 9.95 -2.35 -6.77
CA SER A 122 8.79 -1.57 -7.21
C SER A 122 7.80 -1.33 -6.06
N THR A 123 7.58 -2.33 -5.21
CA THR A 123 6.73 -2.18 -4.01
C THR A 123 7.34 -1.21 -3.00
N HIS A 124 8.67 -1.25 -2.79
CA HIS A 124 9.38 -0.27 -1.96
C HIS A 124 9.31 1.13 -2.56
N ALA A 125 9.40 1.28 -3.89
CA ALA A 125 9.24 2.57 -4.56
C ALA A 125 7.82 3.13 -4.39
N ILE A 126 6.78 2.29 -4.48
CA ILE A 126 5.39 2.68 -4.19
C ILE A 126 5.26 3.11 -2.73
N LEU A 127 5.80 2.33 -1.79
CA LEU A 127 5.71 2.65 -0.37
C LEU A 127 6.43 3.97 -0.03
N ALA A 128 7.64 4.16 -0.57
CA ALA A 128 8.43 5.35 -0.36
C ALA A 128 7.75 6.60 -0.96
N SER A 129 7.24 6.50 -2.19
CA SER A 129 6.51 7.60 -2.83
C SER A 129 5.19 7.91 -2.11
N MET A 130 4.50 6.90 -1.57
CA MET A 130 3.31 7.10 -0.74
C MET A 130 3.63 7.81 0.59
N CYS A 131 4.72 7.44 1.26
CA CYS A 131 5.19 8.14 2.46
C CYS A 131 5.56 9.59 2.16
N LEU A 132 6.30 9.85 1.08
CA LEU A 132 6.67 11.21 0.66
C LEU A 132 5.44 12.04 0.29
N ALA A 133 4.45 11.44 -0.39
CA ALA A 133 3.17 12.10 -0.65
C ALA A 133 2.46 12.48 0.64
N GLY A 134 2.40 11.58 1.63
CA GLY A 134 1.79 11.85 2.93
C GLY A 134 2.47 13.00 3.69
N ILE A 135 3.81 13.03 3.69
CA ILE A 135 4.59 14.11 4.31
C ILE A 135 4.33 15.44 3.59
N ALA A 136 4.35 15.44 2.25
CA ALA A 136 4.09 16.62 1.45
C ALA A 136 2.66 17.17 1.66
N PHE A 137 1.65 16.30 1.76
CA PHE A 137 0.28 16.71 2.09
C PHE A 137 0.16 17.23 3.51
N THR A 138 0.87 16.62 4.47
CA THR A 138 0.86 17.07 5.87
C THR A 138 1.41 18.49 5.97
N ILE A 139 2.55 18.77 5.34
CA ILE A 139 3.16 20.11 5.32
C ILE A 139 2.29 21.10 4.51
N GLY A 140 1.75 20.66 3.37
CA GLY A 140 0.95 21.50 2.48
C GLY A 140 -0.39 21.95 3.07
N LEU A 141 -1.06 21.06 3.81
CA LEU A 141 -2.37 21.29 4.44
C LEU A 141 -2.26 21.76 5.89
N TRP A 142 -1.06 21.72 6.49
CA TRP A 142 -0.79 22.22 7.83
C TRP A 142 -1.40 23.60 8.13
N PRO A 143 -1.27 24.64 7.29
CA PRO A 143 -1.84 25.96 7.60
C PRO A 143 -3.37 25.99 7.62
N VAL A 144 -4.05 24.96 7.10
CA VAL A 144 -5.52 24.90 7.08
C VAL A 144 -6.05 24.26 8.36
N TRP A 145 -5.63 23.03 8.66
CA TRP A 145 -6.18 22.23 9.76
C TRP A 145 -5.21 22.07 10.94
N HIS A 146 -3.97 22.55 10.81
CA HIS A 146 -2.94 22.44 11.83
C HIS A 146 -2.79 21.00 12.31
N TRP A 147 -2.96 20.75 13.60
CA TRP A 147 -2.84 19.43 14.19
C TRP A 147 -3.91 18.43 13.71
N LEU A 148 -5.09 18.92 13.28
CA LEU A 148 -6.16 18.07 12.74
C LEU A 148 -5.81 17.49 11.35
N THR A 149 -4.79 18.04 10.67
CA THR A 149 -4.35 17.53 9.35
C THR A 149 -3.98 16.04 9.41
N ILE A 150 -3.29 15.63 10.48
CA ILE A 150 -2.82 14.24 10.68
C ILE A 150 -4.00 13.26 10.81
N PRO A 151 -4.95 13.43 11.76
CA PRO A 151 -6.09 12.53 11.87
C PRO A 151 -7.00 12.57 10.64
N ILE A 152 -7.13 13.70 9.95
CA ILE A 152 -7.91 13.79 8.70
C ILE A 152 -7.25 12.96 7.58
N LEU A 153 -5.94 13.11 7.38
CA LEU A 153 -5.18 12.32 6.40
C LEU A 153 -5.19 10.83 6.76
N PHE A 154 -5.05 10.50 8.04
CA PHE A 154 -5.16 9.13 8.52
C PHE A 154 -6.57 8.56 8.26
N MET A 155 -7.62 9.32 8.54
CA MET A 155 -9.00 8.92 8.25
C MET A 155 -9.24 8.76 6.74
N TRP A 156 -8.59 9.56 5.89
CA TRP A 156 -8.66 9.40 4.45
C TRP A 156 -8.00 8.11 3.97
N VAL A 157 -6.75 7.85 4.36
CA VAL A 157 -6.04 6.63 3.93
C VAL A 157 -6.66 5.39 4.57
N TRP A 158 -6.87 5.40 5.88
CA TRP A 158 -7.31 4.23 6.63
C TRP A 158 -8.83 4.04 6.63
N GLY A 159 -9.61 5.12 6.59
CA GLY A 159 -11.07 5.05 6.60
C GLY A 159 -11.68 4.97 5.20
N MET A 160 -10.98 5.43 4.15
CA MET A 160 -11.49 5.39 2.79
C MET A 160 -10.72 4.40 1.91
N ILE A 161 -9.39 4.52 1.79
CA ILE A 161 -8.61 3.68 0.86
C ILE A 161 -8.60 2.21 1.29
N VAL A 162 -8.28 1.91 2.55
CA VAL A 162 -8.18 0.52 3.03
C VAL A 162 -9.51 -0.24 2.93
N PRO A 163 -10.65 0.28 3.45
CA PRO A 163 -11.94 -0.38 3.31
C PRO A 163 -12.38 -0.55 1.85
N LEU A 164 -12.08 0.41 0.99
CA LEU A 164 -12.41 0.33 -0.44
C LEU A 164 -11.68 -0.84 -1.11
N VAL A 165 -10.40 -1.06 -0.77
CA VAL A 165 -9.60 -2.19 -1.26
C VAL A 165 -10.13 -3.53 -0.74
N VAL A 166 -10.55 -3.59 0.52
CA VAL A 166 -11.07 -4.83 1.13
C VAL A 166 -12.47 -5.19 0.60
N LEU A 167 -13.30 -4.18 0.31
CA LEU A 167 -14.68 -4.39 -0.12
C LEU A 167 -14.77 -4.79 -1.60
N LEU A 168 -13.90 -4.25 -2.46
CA LEU A 168 -13.99 -4.41 -3.90
C LEU A 168 -13.19 -5.62 -4.43
N PRO A 169 -13.73 -6.38 -5.39
CA PRO A 169 -12.95 -7.36 -6.14
C PRO A 169 -11.89 -6.66 -7.00
N ALA A 170 -10.78 -7.35 -7.30
CA ALA A 170 -9.62 -6.77 -7.99
C ALA A 170 -9.96 -6.03 -9.30
N LEU A 171 -10.93 -6.50 -10.10
CA LEU A 171 -11.36 -5.80 -11.31
C LEU A 171 -12.10 -4.49 -10.99
N ALA A 172 -12.99 -4.50 -10.00
CA ALA A 172 -13.70 -3.30 -9.59
C ALA A 172 -12.76 -2.29 -8.93
N GLN A 173 -11.79 -2.76 -8.14
CA GLN A 173 -10.75 -1.93 -7.54
C GLN A 173 -10.01 -1.13 -8.62
N LYS A 174 -9.63 -1.76 -9.74
CA LYS A 174 -8.97 -1.11 -10.88
C LYS A 174 -9.82 -0.03 -11.52
N VAL A 175 -11.08 -0.36 -11.84
CA VAL A 175 -12.01 0.59 -12.48
C VAL A 175 -12.28 1.77 -11.56
N VAL A 176 -12.51 1.52 -10.27
CA VAL A 176 -12.77 2.58 -9.29
C VAL A 176 -11.54 3.45 -9.08
N PHE A 177 -10.34 2.89 -8.90
CA PHE A 177 -9.13 3.72 -8.75
C PHE A 177 -8.82 4.52 -10.01
N ALA A 178 -8.95 3.93 -11.20
CA ALA A 178 -8.78 4.65 -12.46
C ALA A 178 -9.80 5.79 -12.60
N GLY A 179 -11.08 5.53 -12.32
CA GLY A 179 -12.14 6.53 -12.36
C GLY A 179 -11.94 7.67 -11.37
N VAL A 180 -11.62 7.34 -10.11
CA VAL A 180 -11.35 8.34 -9.06
C VAL A 180 -10.11 9.17 -9.41
N TYR A 181 -9.05 8.54 -9.92
CA TYR A 181 -7.83 9.24 -10.33
C TYR A 181 -8.09 10.19 -11.52
N LEU A 182 -8.80 9.73 -12.55
CA LEU A 182 -9.15 10.57 -13.70
C LEU A 182 -10.04 11.74 -13.29
N TYR A 183 -11.04 11.49 -12.43
CA TYR A 183 -11.89 12.54 -11.86
C TYR A 183 -11.08 13.56 -11.05
N PHE A 184 -10.16 13.08 -10.21
CA PHE A 184 -9.26 13.92 -9.42
C PHE A 184 -8.39 14.78 -10.35
N MET A 185 -7.75 14.18 -11.36
CA MET A 185 -6.89 14.89 -12.30
C MET A 185 -7.63 15.92 -13.13
N HIS A 186 -8.84 15.57 -13.61
CA HIS A 186 -9.71 16.48 -14.31
C HIS A 186 -10.07 17.70 -13.45
N SER A 187 -10.49 17.45 -12.20
CA SER A 187 -10.85 18.52 -11.26
C SER A 187 -9.64 19.42 -10.90
N TYR A 188 -8.47 18.81 -10.74
CA TYR A 188 -7.21 19.51 -10.48
C TYR A 188 -6.77 20.37 -11.67
N LEU A 189 -6.76 19.83 -12.90
CA LEU A 189 -6.42 20.57 -14.11
C LEU A 189 -7.41 21.71 -14.40
N SER A 190 -8.71 21.48 -14.18
CA SER A 190 -9.73 22.52 -14.29
C SER A 190 -9.50 23.68 -13.33
N THR A 191 -8.77 23.46 -12.22
CA THR A 191 -8.43 24.52 -11.26
C THR A 191 -7.30 25.43 -11.76
N PHE A 192 -6.49 25.00 -12.74
CA PHE A 192 -5.46 25.85 -13.38
C PHE A 192 -5.94 26.57 -14.65
N MET A 193 -7.02 26.09 -15.28
CA MET A 193 -7.59 26.70 -16.48
C MET A 193 -8.58 27.83 -16.19
N VAL A 194 -9.06 27.95 -14.95
CA VAL A 194 -9.94 29.02 -14.46
C VAL A 194 -9.10 30.01 -13.67
#